data_AF-A0A8H7TR72-F1
#
_entry.id   AF-A0A8H7TR72-F1
#
_cell.length_a   1.000
_cell.length_b   1.000
_cell.length_c   1.000
_cell.angle_alpha   90.00
_cell.angle_beta   90.00
_cell.angle_gamma   90.00
#
_symmetry.space_group_name_H-M   'P 1'
#
loop_
_entity.id
_entity.type
_entity.pdbx_description
1 polymer ?
#
loop_
_entity_poly.entity_id
_entity_poly.type
_entity_poly.pdbx_seq_one_letter_code
_entity_poly.pdbx_strand_id
1 'polypeptide(L)'
;MDNATAEYTFLATFFSPALSFAQISKNFNYIFDPTFELGRTLSKTLVGDTYDAIGILLCIRLNQRLSFELQRRKVPAGEGYINATNMLLWPRLQVIMDRHCESVRSLTNALPTKPSKSSSDPSKMTAAPHMLTQRFGALLEAFLALSTDAGDEEPVASSLRRLRTEVETFLTRQAQTYGSDKRKGSRFLYNNYSLVLTILGDIGGKMAIEQRHHFEKLKLAHQADA
;
A
#
# COMPACT_ATOMS: atom_id res chain seq x y z
N MET A 1 -24.57 -2.02 3.48
CA MET A 1 -24.76 -1.39 2.16
C MET A 1 -26.05 -1.84 1.50
N ASP A 2 -26.28 -3.14 1.32
CA ASP A 2 -27.51 -3.62 0.66
C ASP A 2 -28.79 -3.22 1.41
N ASN A 3 -28.83 -3.35 2.75
CA ASN A 3 -29.98 -2.89 3.55
C ASN A 3 -30.25 -1.39 3.37
N ALA A 4 -29.19 -0.57 3.38
CA ALA A 4 -29.29 0.87 3.15
C ALA A 4 -29.79 1.20 1.74
N THR A 5 -29.33 0.46 0.72
CA THR A 5 -29.86 0.63 -0.64
C THR A 5 -31.33 0.22 -0.73
N ALA A 6 -31.68 -0.97 -0.24
CA ALA A 6 -33.05 -1.48 -0.29
C ALA A 6 -34.03 -0.54 0.40
N GLU A 7 -33.67 -0.05 1.59
CA GLU A 7 -34.49 0.88 2.35
C GLU A 7 -34.61 2.24 1.65
N TYR A 8 -33.52 2.78 1.09
CA TYR A 8 -33.60 4.02 0.30
C TYR A 8 -34.53 3.86 -0.92
N THR A 9 -34.40 2.76 -1.66
CA THR A 9 -35.27 2.47 -2.81
C THR A 9 -36.72 2.31 -2.40
N PHE A 10 -36.99 1.67 -1.26
CA PHE A 10 -38.33 1.58 -0.69
C PHE A 10 -38.88 2.96 -0.35
N LEU A 11 -38.14 3.77 0.42
CA LEU A 11 -38.56 5.12 0.78
C LEU A 11 -38.82 6.00 -0.44
N ALA A 12 -37.94 5.91 -1.44
CA ALA A 12 -38.08 6.64 -2.70
C ALA A 12 -39.29 6.21 -3.51
N THR A 13 -39.60 4.91 -3.55
CA THR A 13 -40.68 4.36 -4.37
C THR A 13 -42.04 4.52 -3.71
N PHE A 14 -42.12 4.33 -2.38
CA PHE A 14 -43.37 4.35 -1.64
C PHE A 14 -43.84 5.78 -1.34
N PHE A 15 -42.93 6.69 -1.01
CA PHE A 15 -43.30 8.04 -0.60
C PHE A 15 -43.22 9.09 -1.72
N SER A 16 -42.66 8.77 -2.90
CA SER A 16 -42.70 9.67 -4.06
C SER A 16 -44.00 9.51 -4.85
N PRO A 17 -44.62 10.60 -5.37
CA PRO A 17 -44.18 11.99 -5.32
C PRO A 17 -44.70 12.77 -4.10
N ALA A 18 -45.38 12.12 -3.15
CA ALA A 18 -45.96 12.79 -1.98
C ALA A 18 -44.90 13.51 -1.13
N LEU A 19 -43.70 12.95 -1.04
CA LEU A 19 -42.50 13.57 -0.49
C LEU A 19 -41.48 13.85 -1.60
N SER A 20 -40.79 14.99 -1.49
CA SER A 20 -39.64 15.28 -2.34
C SER A 20 -38.45 14.36 -2.02
N PHE A 21 -37.58 14.12 -3.01
CA PHE A 21 -36.34 13.34 -2.79
C PHE A 21 -35.45 13.93 -1.69
N ALA A 22 -35.50 15.24 -1.46
CA ALA A 22 -34.77 15.88 -0.36
C ALA A 22 -35.33 15.45 1.01
N GLN A 23 -36.67 15.39 1.17
CA GLN A 23 -37.31 14.91 2.39
C GLN A 23 -37.08 13.41 2.60
N ILE A 24 -37.14 12.61 1.52
CA ILE A 24 -36.83 11.18 1.56
C ILE A 24 -35.39 10.95 2.05
N SER A 25 -34.41 11.66 1.52
CA SER A 25 -33.01 11.57 1.97
C SER A 25 -32.84 12.00 3.43
N LYS A 26 -33.56 13.04 3.88
CA LYS A 26 -33.56 13.45 5.29
C LYS A 26 -34.09 12.35 6.22
N ASN A 27 -35.20 11.71 5.83
CA ASN A 27 -35.78 10.61 6.60
C ASN A 27 -34.86 9.39 6.61
N PHE A 28 -34.26 9.06 5.47
CA PHE A 28 -33.27 7.99 5.37
C PHE A 28 -32.09 8.22 6.32
N ASN A 29 -31.50 9.42 6.32
CA ASN A 29 -30.38 9.75 7.21
C ASN A 29 -30.81 9.67 8.68
N TYR A 30 -32.00 10.18 9.03
CA TYR A 30 -32.54 10.04 10.39
C TYR A 30 -32.60 8.58 10.86
N ILE A 31 -32.93 7.64 9.96
CA ILE A 31 -32.99 6.21 10.26
C ILE A 31 -31.59 5.58 10.35
N PHE A 32 -30.70 5.88 9.40
CA PHE A 32 -29.42 5.17 9.25
C PHE A 32 -28.21 5.83 9.90
N ASP A 33 -28.23 7.14 10.19
CA ASP A 33 -27.11 7.86 10.78
C ASP A 33 -26.57 7.20 12.06
N PRO A 34 -27.40 6.70 13.02
CA PRO A 34 -26.88 5.98 14.18
C PRO A 34 -26.10 4.71 13.82
N THR A 35 -26.56 4.00 12.78
CA THR A 35 -25.91 2.77 12.30
C THR A 35 -24.61 3.10 11.57
N PHE A 36 -24.61 4.14 10.75
CA PHE A 36 -23.40 4.62 10.08
C PHE A 36 -22.37 5.14 11.06
N GLU A 37 -22.78 5.83 12.13
CA GLU A 37 -21.86 6.31 13.16
C GLU A 37 -21.22 5.14 13.94
N LEU A 38 -21.99 4.09 14.24
CA LEU A 38 -21.44 2.86 14.83
C LEU A 38 -20.38 2.23 13.91
N GLY A 39 -20.68 2.09 12.62
CA GLY A 39 -19.75 1.54 11.64
C GLY A 39 -18.50 2.39 11.47
N ARG A 40 -18.65 3.72 11.49
CA ARG A 40 -17.54 4.68 11.42
C ARG A 40 -16.65 4.60 12.65
N THR A 41 -17.25 4.53 13.84
CA THR A 41 -16.53 4.40 15.11
C THR A 41 -15.73 3.10 15.15
N LEU A 42 -16.36 1.98 14.79
CA LEU A 42 -15.68 0.68 14.69
C LEU A 42 -14.50 0.74 13.71
N SER A 43 -14.73 1.27 12.51
CA SER A 43 -13.68 1.42 11.50
C SER A 43 -12.51 2.24 12.03
N LYS A 44 -12.80 3.38 12.70
CA LYS A 44 -11.78 4.24 13.31
C LYS A 44 -10.95 3.49 14.36
N THR A 45 -11.59 2.68 15.20
CA THR A 45 -10.89 1.88 16.21
C THR A 45 -9.99 0.82 15.56
N LEU A 46 -10.49 0.10 14.55
CA LEU A 46 -9.72 -0.96 13.89
C LEU A 46 -8.50 -0.43 13.13
N VAL A 47 -8.61 0.73 12.49
CA VAL A 47 -7.51 1.31 11.70
C VAL A 47 -6.55 2.15 12.53
N GLY A 48 -6.90 2.51 13.77
CA GLY A 48 -6.17 3.47 14.59
C GLY A 48 -4.71 3.09 14.86
N ASP A 49 -4.47 1.82 15.21
CA ASP A 49 -3.15 1.34 15.68
C ASP A 49 -2.51 0.27 14.78
N THR A 50 -3.14 -0.06 13.65
CA THR A 50 -2.61 -1.08 12.72
C THR A 50 -1.43 -0.58 11.88
N TYR A 51 -0.46 -1.45 11.63
CA TYR A 51 0.62 -1.22 10.65
C TYR A 51 0.44 -2.04 9.37
N ASP A 52 -0.75 -2.65 9.18
CA ASP A 52 -1.07 -3.42 7.98
C ASP A 52 -1.44 -2.50 6.82
N ALA A 53 -0.43 -2.13 6.02
CA ALA A 53 -0.62 -1.27 4.85
C ALA A 53 -1.47 -1.94 3.76
N ILE A 54 -1.37 -3.27 3.61
CA ILE A 54 -2.09 -4.04 2.59
C ILE A 54 -3.57 -4.09 2.95
N GLY A 55 -3.90 -4.40 4.21
CA GLY A 55 -5.27 -4.41 4.71
C GLY A 55 -5.97 -3.05 4.56
N ILE A 56 -5.26 -1.96 4.88
CA ILE A 56 -5.82 -0.60 4.68
C ILE A 56 -6.06 -0.30 3.19
N LEU A 57 -5.11 -0.64 2.31
CA LEU A 57 -5.29 -0.44 0.88
C LEU A 57 -6.46 -1.28 0.33
N LEU A 58 -6.62 -2.52 0.79
CA LEU A 58 -7.77 -3.36 0.44
C LEU A 58 -9.09 -2.71 0.87
N CYS A 59 -9.16 -2.18 2.10
CA CYS A 59 -10.33 -1.43 2.58
C CYS A 59 -10.63 -0.21 1.70
N ILE A 60 -9.61 0.51 1.24
CA ILE A 60 -9.78 1.63 0.30
C ILE A 60 -10.41 1.14 -1.01
N ARG A 61 -9.90 0.05 -1.59
CA ARG A 61 -10.46 -0.53 -2.83
C ARG A 61 -11.91 -0.99 -2.65
N LEU A 62 -12.22 -1.62 -1.52
CA LEU A 62 -13.59 -2.01 -1.19
C LEU A 62 -14.49 -0.78 -1.08
N ASN A 63 -14.06 0.26 -0.38
CA ASN A 63 -14.83 1.49 -0.23
C ASN A 63 -15.06 2.21 -1.57
N GLN A 64 -14.06 2.23 -2.46
CA GLN A 64 -14.20 2.73 -3.83
C GLN A 64 -15.23 1.92 -4.64
N ARG A 65 -15.20 0.60 -4.57
CA ARG A 65 -16.21 -0.27 -5.22
C ARG A 65 -17.61 -0.01 -4.68
N LEU A 66 -17.75 0.13 -3.35
CA LEU A 66 -19.01 0.46 -2.71
C LEU A 66 -19.54 1.83 -3.12
N SER A 67 -18.64 2.82 -3.30
CA SER A 67 -18.98 4.13 -3.85
C SER A 67 -19.60 4.01 -5.24
N PHE A 68 -18.93 3.27 -6.14
CA PHE A 68 -19.41 3.05 -7.50
C PHE A 68 -20.77 2.32 -7.51
N GLU A 69 -20.97 1.35 -6.61
CA GLU A 69 -22.25 0.67 -6.50
C GLU A 69 -23.38 1.59 -6.01
N LEU A 70 -23.14 2.46 -5.03
CA LEU A 70 -24.14 3.45 -4.60
C LEU A 70 -24.54 4.38 -5.75
N GLN A 71 -23.56 4.86 -6.51
CA GLN A 71 -23.80 5.72 -7.67
C GLN A 71 -24.62 4.98 -8.74
N ARG A 72 -24.24 3.73 -9.06
CA ARG A 72 -24.97 2.89 -10.01
C ARG A 72 -26.41 2.63 -9.58
N ARG A 73 -26.62 2.42 -8.27
CA ARG A 73 -27.96 2.19 -7.67
C ARG A 73 -28.72 3.50 -7.41
N LYS A 74 -28.13 4.67 -7.67
CA LYS A 74 -28.70 6.02 -7.46
C LYS A 74 -29.14 6.26 -6.01
N VAL A 75 -28.29 5.91 -5.05
CA VAL A 75 -28.53 6.08 -3.61
C VAL A 75 -27.61 7.18 -3.06
N PRO A 76 -27.92 8.47 -3.29
CA PRO A 76 -27.04 9.58 -2.90
C PRO A 76 -26.92 9.74 -1.37
N ALA A 77 -27.91 9.26 -0.61
CA ALA A 77 -27.90 9.38 0.84
C ALA A 77 -26.79 8.57 1.54
N GLY A 78 -26.25 7.54 0.88
CA GLY A 78 -25.12 6.75 1.40
C GLY A 78 -23.74 7.35 1.13
N GLU A 79 -23.63 8.36 0.26
CA GLU A 79 -22.34 8.90 -0.17
C GLU A 79 -21.55 9.55 0.98
N GLY A 80 -22.26 10.18 1.93
CA GLY A 80 -21.62 10.80 3.10
C GLY A 80 -20.83 9.79 3.94
N TYR A 81 -21.36 8.58 4.13
CA TYR A 81 -20.70 7.52 4.87
C TYR A 81 -19.44 7.00 4.15
N ILE A 82 -19.54 6.77 2.83
CA ILE A 82 -18.41 6.34 2.00
C ILE A 82 -17.29 7.39 2.01
N ASN A 83 -17.65 8.66 1.88
CA ASN A 83 -16.68 9.76 1.89
C ASN A 83 -16.01 9.90 3.26
N ALA A 84 -16.75 9.78 4.36
CA ALA A 84 -16.18 9.78 5.70
C ALA A 84 -15.16 8.63 5.90
N THR A 85 -15.49 7.44 5.40
CA THR A 85 -14.57 6.28 5.42
C THR A 85 -13.32 6.54 4.57
N ASN A 86 -13.44 7.16 3.40
CA ASN A 86 -12.28 7.57 2.59
C ASN A 86 -11.37 8.55 3.35
N MET A 87 -11.95 9.55 4.02
CA MET A 87 -11.21 10.54 4.82
C MET A 87 -10.53 9.92 6.05
N LEU A 88 -10.94 8.72 6.47
CA LEU A 88 -10.28 7.96 7.52
C LEU A 88 -9.12 7.11 6.99
N LEU A 89 -9.35 6.37 5.89
CA LEU A 89 -8.42 5.35 5.41
C LEU A 89 -7.18 5.93 4.72
N TRP A 90 -7.34 6.95 3.87
CA TRP A 90 -6.23 7.50 3.09
C TRP A 90 -5.14 8.14 3.95
N PRO A 91 -5.46 9.04 4.92
CA PRO A 91 -4.45 9.57 5.83
C PRO A 91 -3.79 8.47 6.64
N ARG A 92 -4.54 7.43 7.03
CA ARG A 92 -3.98 6.30 7.78
C ARG A 92 -2.96 5.52 6.96
N LEU A 93 -3.26 5.24 5.69
CA LEU A 93 -2.30 4.58 4.79
C LEU A 93 -1.00 5.38 4.67
N GLN A 94 -1.09 6.72 4.55
CA GLN A 94 0.11 7.57 4.50
C GLN A 94 0.96 7.43 5.77
N VAL A 95 0.34 7.49 6.95
CA VAL A 95 1.05 7.30 8.23
C VAL A 95 1.76 5.94 8.27
N ILE A 96 1.10 4.86 7.86
CA ILE A 96 1.70 3.52 7.86
C ILE A 96 2.90 3.46 6.90
N MET A 97 2.77 4.02 5.69
CA MET A 97 3.85 4.06 4.72
C MET A 97 5.04 4.90 5.19
N ASP A 98 4.80 6.01 5.87
CA ASP A 98 5.84 6.81 6.50
C ASP A 98 6.59 6.02 7.58
N ARG A 99 5.86 5.27 8.41
CA ARG A 99 6.45 4.39 9.43
C ARG A 99 7.28 3.26 8.84
N HIS A 100 6.87 2.69 7.71
CA HIS A 100 7.70 1.73 6.98
C HIS A 100 8.99 2.38 6.45
N CYS A 101 8.92 3.59 5.90
CA CYS A 101 10.11 4.32 5.47
C CYS A 101 11.06 4.60 6.65
N GLU A 102 10.53 5.07 7.78
CA GLU A 102 11.30 5.31 9.00
C GLU A 102 11.93 4.03 9.55
N SER A 103 11.21 2.91 9.53
CA SER A 103 11.72 1.61 9.96
C SER A 103 12.91 1.16 9.11
N VAL A 104 12.82 1.27 7.78
CA VAL A 104 13.94 0.94 6.88
C VAL A 104 15.11 1.90 7.08
N ARG A 105 14.84 3.20 7.27
CA ARG A 105 15.89 4.20 7.54
C ARG A 105 16.61 3.93 8.87
N SER A 106 15.86 3.54 9.91
CA SER A 106 16.43 3.15 11.20
C SER A 106 17.36 1.95 11.06
N LEU A 107 16.93 0.91 10.34
CA LEU A 107 17.78 -0.25 10.00
C LEU A 107 19.04 0.17 9.24
N THR A 108 18.88 1.09 8.29
CA THR A 108 19.97 1.62 7.46
C THR A 108 21.00 2.40 8.28
N ASN A 109 20.56 3.14 9.31
CA ASN A 109 21.42 3.91 10.19
C ASN A 109 22.09 3.03 11.27
N ALA A 110 21.50 1.87 11.59
CA ALA A 110 22.10 0.89 12.49
C ALA A 110 23.23 0.08 11.82
N LEU A 111 23.37 0.14 10.48
CA LEU A 111 24.47 -0.52 9.77
C LEU A 111 25.82 0.11 10.15
N PRO A 112 26.87 -0.70 10.29
CA PRO A 112 28.20 -0.19 10.60
C PRO A 112 28.73 0.69 9.44
N THR A 113 29.19 1.89 9.78
CA THR A 113 29.75 2.87 8.83
C THR A 113 31.12 2.51 8.28
N LYS A 114 31.81 1.53 8.89
CA LYS A 114 33.06 0.95 8.41
C LYS A 114 32.97 -0.57 8.48
N PRO A 115 33.53 -1.31 7.51
CA PRO A 115 33.68 -2.75 7.62
C PRO A 115 34.52 -3.06 8.86
N SER A 116 33.87 -3.64 9.88
CA SER A 116 34.52 -4.04 11.14
C SER A 116 35.53 -5.15 10.85
N LYS A 117 36.78 -4.97 11.27
CA LYS A 117 37.81 -6.03 11.21
C LYS A 117 37.60 -7.12 12.27
N SER A 118 36.68 -6.94 13.23
CA SER A 118 36.67 -7.71 14.47
C SER A 118 35.35 -8.38 14.87
N SER A 119 34.27 -8.29 14.08
CA SER A 119 32.97 -8.88 14.49
C SER A 119 32.34 -9.87 13.52
N SER A 120 32.82 -9.97 12.28
CA SER A 120 32.43 -11.02 11.35
C SER A 120 33.50 -11.13 10.28
N ASP A 121 34.09 -12.31 10.12
CA ASP A 121 34.95 -12.61 8.99
C ASP A 121 34.15 -12.31 7.69
N PRO A 122 34.56 -11.34 6.85
CA PRO A 122 33.82 -10.96 5.64
C PRO A 122 33.67 -12.14 4.65
N SER A 123 34.49 -13.20 4.81
CA SER A 123 34.31 -14.48 4.13
C SER A 123 32.96 -15.15 4.45
N LYS A 124 32.42 -14.97 5.67
CA LYS A 124 31.17 -15.57 6.17
C LYS A 124 29.90 -14.79 5.84
N MET A 125 30.00 -13.53 5.41
CA MET A 125 28.83 -12.76 4.99
C MET A 125 28.26 -13.38 3.69
N THR A 126 26.96 -13.62 3.60
CA THR A 126 26.35 -14.31 2.45
C THR A 126 25.85 -13.31 1.42
N ALA A 127 26.10 -13.55 0.12
CA ALA A 127 25.50 -12.78 -0.95
C ALA A 127 24.01 -13.13 -1.21
N ALA A 128 23.40 -13.95 -0.36
CA ALA A 128 21.98 -14.27 -0.45
C ALA A 128 21.10 -13.01 -0.27
N PRO A 129 19.88 -13.01 -0.84
CA PRO A 129 18.95 -11.90 -0.62
C PRO A 129 18.66 -11.67 0.86
N HIS A 130 18.56 -10.40 1.25
CA HIS A 130 18.22 -10.01 2.59
C HIS A 130 16.72 -10.23 2.87
N MET A 131 16.36 -10.58 4.10
CA MET A 131 14.94 -10.78 4.50
C MET A 131 14.07 -9.53 4.23
N LEU A 132 14.65 -8.33 4.34
CA LEU A 132 13.98 -7.07 4.00
C LEU A 132 13.48 -7.06 2.54
N THR A 133 14.27 -7.60 1.62
CA THR A 133 13.94 -7.67 0.20
C THR A 133 12.71 -8.52 -0.06
N GLN A 134 12.58 -9.66 0.64
CA GLN A 134 11.40 -10.50 0.54
C GLN A 134 10.16 -9.78 1.07
N ARG A 135 10.27 -9.10 2.23
CA ARG A 135 9.15 -8.32 2.80
C ARG A 135 8.73 -7.14 1.92
N PHE A 136 9.71 -6.41 1.40
CA PHE A 136 9.47 -5.30 0.47
C PHE A 136 8.85 -5.80 -0.83
N GLY A 137 9.38 -6.89 -1.41
CA GLY A 137 8.86 -7.52 -2.62
C GLY A 137 7.39 -7.91 -2.46
N ALA A 138 7.03 -8.61 -1.38
CA ALA A 138 5.65 -9.01 -1.11
C ALA A 138 4.70 -7.81 -0.91
N LEU A 139 5.15 -6.77 -0.21
CA LEU A 139 4.35 -5.54 -0.04
C LEU A 139 4.16 -4.80 -1.37
N LEU A 140 5.23 -4.68 -2.17
CA LEU A 140 5.18 -4.05 -3.48
C LEU A 140 4.25 -4.83 -4.43
N GLU A 141 4.39 -6.15 -4.47
CA GLU A 141 3.53 -7.05 -5.25
C GLU A 141 2.05 -6.84 -4.91
N ALA A 142 1.69 -6.91 -3.62
CA ALA A 142 0.32 -6.72 -3.17
C ALA A 142 -0.24 -5.34 -3.54
N PHE A 143 0.56 -4.28 -3.38
CA PHE A 143 0.15 -2.93 -3.74
C PHE A 143 -0.07 -2.76 -5.25
N LEU A 144 0.79 -3.37 -6.07
CA LEU A 144 0.67 -3.35 -7.52
C LEU A 144 -0.59 -4.09 -7.96
N ALA A 145 -0.83 -5.29 -7.43
CA ALA A 145 -2.02 -6.09 -7.72
C ALA A 145 -3.31 -5.32 -7.37
N LEU A 146 -3.34 -4.67 -6.20
CA LEU A 146 -4.47 -3.84 -5.76
C LEU A 146 -4.61 -2.52 -6.51
N SER A 147 -3.65 -2.12 -7.33
CA SER A 147 -3.65 -0.84 -8.05
C SER A 147 -3.73 -0.99 -9.57
N THR A 148 -4.08 -2.18 -10.06
CA THR A 148 -4.19 -2.47 -11.50
C THR A 148 -5.19 -1.54 -12.21
N ASP A 149 -6.34 -1.31 -11.58
CA ASP A 149 -7.42 -0.45 -12.09
C ASP A 149 -7.47 0.92 -11.39
N ALA A 150 -6.44 1.26 -10.62
CA ALA A 150 -6.40 2.51 -9.87
C ALA A 150 -6.06 3.69 -10.79
N GLY A 151 -6.62 4.86 -10.47
CA GLY A 151 -6.31 6.09 -11.19
C GLY A 151 -4.87 6.56 -10.94
N ASP A 152 -4.28 7.21 -11.94
CA ASP A 152 -2.90 7.74 -11.89
C ASP A 152 -2.67 8.80 -10.78
N GLU A 153 -3.75 9.41 -10.25
CA GLU A 153 -3.68 10.50 -9.24
C GLU A 153 -3.60 10.00 -7.79
N GLU A 154 -3.67 8.70 -7.55
CA GLU A 154 -3.66 8.19 -6.18
C GLU A 154 -2.27 8.31 -5.53
N PRO A 155 -2.19 8.62 -4.22
CA PRO A 155 -0.92 8.86 -3.54
C PRO A 155 -0.07 7.59 -3.37
N VAL A 156 -0.62 6.41 -3.71
CA VAL A 156 0.01 5.10 -3.60
C VAL A 156 1.36 5.04 -4.32
N ALA A 157 1.41 5.55 -5.56
CA ALA A 157 2.64 5.52 -6.37
C ALA A 157 3.79 6.32 -5.73
N SER A 158 3.47 7.47 -5.14
CA SER A 158 4.44 8.30 -4.43
C SER A 158 4.97 7.62 -3.17
N SER A 159 4.07 7.04 -2.35
CA SER A 159 4.44 6.32 -1.13
C SER A 159 5.31 5.10 -1.44
N LEU A 160 4.98 4.32 -2.47
CA LEU A 160 5.81 3.20 -2.92
C LEU A 160 7.19 3.63 -3.40
N ARG A 161 7.26 4.72 -4.18
CA ARG A 161 8.54 5.26 -4.65
C ARG A 161 9.43 5.68 -3.48
N ARG A 162 8.87 6.33 -2.45
CA ARG A 162 9.60 6.71 -1.24
C ARG A 162 10.14 5.49 -0.50
N LEU A 163 9.29 4.51 -0.23
CA LEU A 163 9.71 3.28 0.45
C LEU A 163 10.78 2.52 -0.34
N ARG A 164 10.62 2.42 -1.66
CA ARG A 164 11.59 1.82 -2.56
C ARG A 164 12.96 2.49 -2.43
N THR A 165 13.02 3.82 -2.45
CA THR A 165 14.29 4.57 -2.30
C THR A 165 14.98 4.25 -0.97
N GLU A 166 14.24 4.13 0.13
CA GLU A 166 14.82 3.75 1.43
C GLU A 166 15.37 2.31 1.41
N VAL A 167 14.66 1.37 0.77
CA VAL A 167 15.11 -0.03 0.62
C VAL A 167 16.35 -0.13 -0.27
N GLU A 168 16.40 0.59 -1.39
CA GLU A 168 17.58 0.65 -2.25
C GLU A 168 18.79 1.25 -1.51
N THR A 169 18.56 2.30 -0.72
CA THR A 169 19.59 2.91 0.11
C THR A 169 20.11 1.93 1.15
N PHE A 170 19.21 1.20 1.83
CA PHE A 170 19.57 0.14 2.76
C PHE A 170 20.45 -0.92 2.09
N LEU A 171 20.00 -1.47 0.96
CA LEU A 171 20.70 -2.53 0.24
C LEU A 171 22.08 -2.08 -0.23
N THR A 172 22.18 -0.85 -0.73
CA THR A 172 23.46 -0.25 -1.16
C THR A 172 24.41 -0.08 0.02
N ARG A 173 23.96 0.43 1.16
CA ARG A 173 24.80 0.54 2.37
C ARG A 173 25.21 -0.84 2.90
N GLN A 174 24.30 -1.81 2.90
CA GLN A 174 24.62 -3.20 3.28
C GLN A 174 25.66 -3.80 2.32
N ALA A 175 25.58 -3.55 1.02
CA ALA A 175 26.58 -4.00 0.05
C ALA A 175 27.98 -3.40 0.29
N GLN A 176 28.07 -2.21 0.88
CA GLN A 176 29.36 -1.59 1.23
C GLN A 176 30.03 -2.28 2.43
N THR A 177 29.27 -2.98 3.28
CA THR A 177 29.82 -3.70 4.44
C THR A 177 30.72 -4.88 4.05
N TYR A 178 30.62 -5.38 2.82
CA TYR A 178 31.55 -6.40 2.26
C TYR A 178 32.97 -5.85 2.02
N GLY A 179 33.19 -4.54 2.16
CA GLY A 179 34.51 -3.92 2.17
C GLY A 179 35.29 -4.12 0.87
N SER A 180 36.40 -4.85 0.94
CA SER A 180 37.29 -5.09 -0.21
C SER A 180 36.69 -6.03 -1.27
N ASP A 181 35.72 -6.87 -0.90
CA ASP A 181 35.08 -7.81 -1.83
C ASP A 181 33.92 -7.15 -2.59
N LYS A 182 34.28 -6.24 -3.50
CA LYS A 182 33.32 -5.51 -4.34
C LYS A 182 32.46 -6.44 -5.19
N ARG A 183 33.03 -7.56 -5.67
CA ARG A 183 32.34 -8.56 -6.47
C ARG A 183 31.19 -9.18 -5.68
N LYS A 184 31.46 -9.57 -4.44
CA LYS A 184 30.44 -10.14 -3.54
C LYS A 184 29.36 -9.13 -3.16
N GLY A 185 29.72 -7.87 -2.95
CA GLY A 185 28.76 -6.78 -2.76
C GLY A 185 27.84 -6.58 -3.97
N SER A 186 28.40 -6.61 -5.18
CA SER A 186 27.61 -6.53 -6.42
C SER A 186 26.70 -7.74 -6.61
N ARG A 187 27.21 -8.96 -6.36
CA ARG A 187 26.40 -10.18 -6.38
C ARG A 187 25.24 -10.14 -5.37
N PHE A 188 25.47 -9.59 -4.17
CA PHE A 188 24.40 -9.37 -3.20
C PHE A 188 23.31 -8.46 -3.77
N LEU A 189 23.66 -7.31 -4.36
CA LEU A 189 22.69 -6.40 -4.97
C LEU A 189 21.94 -7.07 -6.12
N TYR A 190 22.65 -7.75 -7.02
CA TYR A 190 22.04 -8.52 -8.12
C TYR A 190 21.01 -9.51 -7.60
N ASN A 191 21.37 -10.33 -6.60
CA ASN A 191 20.47 -11.34 -6.04
C ASN A 191 19.23 -10.71 -5.40
N ASN A 192 19.37 -9.58 -4.71
CA ASN A 192 18.23 -8.89 -4.12
C ASN A 192 17.29 -8.32 -5.18
N TYR A 193 17.81 -7.62 -6.19
CA TYR A 193 16.97 -7.08 -7.28
C TYR A 193 16.34 -8.18 -8.12
N SER A 194 17.07 -9.28 -8.37
CA SER A 194 16.52 -10.47 -9.01
C SER A 194 15.37 -11.07 -8.21
N LEU A 195 15.50 -11.16 -6.87
CA LEU A 195 14.43 -11.67 -6.02
C LEU A 195 13.19 -10.76 -6.09
N VAL A 196 13.35 -9.44 -6.06
CA VAL A 196 12.21 -8.51 -6.21
C VAL A 196 11.50 -8.78 -7.54
N LEU A 197 12.23 -8.88 -8.65
CA LEU A 197 11.65 -9.17 -9.95
C LEU A 197 10.93 -10.53 -9.99
N THR A 198 11.50 -11.56 -9.37
CA THR A 198 10.86 -12.87 -9.24
C THR A 198 9.54 -12.80 -8.46
N ILE A 199 9.49 -12.03 -7.37
CA ILE A 199 8.26 -11.84 -6.58
C ILE A 199 7.22 -11.03 -7.37
N LEU A 200 7.65 -9.98 -8.08
CA LEU A 200 6.73 -9.17 -8.89
C LEU A 200 6.09 -9.97 -10.04
N GLY A 201 6.80 -10.98 -10.55
CA GLY A 201 6.35 -11.85 -11.62
C GLY A 201 5.74 -11.06 -12.79
N ASP A 202 4.57 -11.52 -13.24
CA ASP A 202 3.89 -10.98 -14.42
C ASP A 202 2.74 -10.02 -14.09
N ILE A 203 2.74 -9.40 -12.90
CA ILE A 203 1.67 -8.45 -12.51
C ILE A 203 1.49 -7.35 -13.57
N GLY A 204 0.23 -7.13 -13.95
CA GLY A 204 -0.17 -6.15 -14.95
C GLY A 204 -0.25 -4.73 -14.40
N GLY A 205 -0.57 -3.79 -15.29
CA GLY A 205 -0.77 -2.39 -14.94
C GLY A 205 0.47 -1.52 -15.13
N LYS A 206 0.24 -0.24 -15.43
CA LYS A 206 1.28 0.75 -15.73
C LYS A 206 2.32 0.85 -14.60
N MET A 207 1.86 0.96 -13.36
CA MET A 207 2.75 1.04 -12.20
C MET A 207 3.63 -0.20 -12.04
N ALA A 208 3.10 -1.41 -12.31
CA ALA A 208 3.88 -2.64 -12.21
C ALA A 208 4.98 -2.71 -13.27
N ILE A 209 4.66 -2.30 -14.50
CA ILE A 209 5.62 -2.20 -15.60
C ILE A 209 6.75 -1.22 -15.25
N GLU A 210 6.42 -0.06 -14.70
CA GLU A 210 7.42 0.93 -14.26
C GLU A 210 8.35 0.38 -13.16
N GLN A 211 7.79 -0.32 -12.16
CA GLN A 211 8.58 -0.91 -11.09
C GLN A 211 9.49 -2.04 -11.60
N ARG A 212 8.99 -2.93 -12.47
CA ARG A 212 9.82 -3.97 -13.08
C ARG A 212 10.96 -3.38 -13.90
N HIS A 213 10.67 -2.40 -14.75
CA HIS A 213 11.71 -1.75 -15.56
C HIS A 213 12.79 -1.10 -14.70
N HIS A 214 12.40 -0.50 -13.58
CA HIS A 214 13.33 0.08 -12.61
C HIS A 214 14.25 -0.98 -12.00
N PHE A 215 13.70 -2.09 -11.49
CA PHE A 215 14.52 -3.16 -10.90
C PHE A 215 15.33 -3.96 -11.94
N GLU A 216 14.85 -4.09 -13.18
CA GLU A 216 15.61 -4.73 -14.26
C GLU A 216 16.87 -3.92 -14.58
N LYS A 217 16.76 -2.58 -14.66
CA LYS A 217 17.92 -1.69 -14.83
C LYS A 217 18.93 -1.86 -13.70
N LEU A 218 18.47 -1.91 -12.44
CA LEU A 218 19.34 -2.09 -11.29
C LEU A 218 20.02 -3.46 -11.29
N LYS A 219 19.28 -4.52 -11.62
CA LYS A 219 19.83 -5.88 -11.77
C LYS A 219 20.93 -5.92 -12.84
N LEU A 220 20.66 -5.36 -14.02
CA LEU A 220 21.62 -5.31 -15.14
C LEU A 220 22.88 -4.54 -14.77
N ALA A 221 22.75 -3.43 -14.02
CA ALA A 221 23.89 -2.63 -13.56
C ALA A 221 24.89 -3.43 -12.68
N HIS A 222 24.43 -4.48 -12.02
CA HIS A 222 25.26 -5.33 -11.15
C HIS A 222 25.62 -6.69 -11.78
N GLN A 223 25.14 -6.99 -12.99
CA GLN A 223 25.33 -8.29 -13.63
C GLN A 223 26.78 -8.56 -14.07
N ALA A 224 27.49 -7.53 -14.57
CA ALA A 224 28.88 -7.67 -15.03
C ALA A 224 29.87 -7.92 -13.87
N ASP A 225 29.50 -7.47 -12.67
CA ASP A 225 30.33 -7.51 -11.45
C ASP A 225 29.92 -8.64 -10.48
N ALA A 226 28.88 -9.42 -10.81
CA ALA A 226 28.40 -10.54 -9.98
C ALA A 226 29.24 -11.82 -10.20
#